data_AF-A0A254QAB2-F1
#
_entry.id   AF-A0A254QAB2-F1
#
_cell.length_a   1.000
_cell.length_b   1.000
_cell.length_c   1.000
_cell.angle_alpha   90.00
_cell.angle_beta   90.00
_cell.angle_gamma   90.00
#
_symmetry.space_group_name_H-M   'P 1'
#
loop_
_entity.id
_entity.type
_entity.pdbx_description
1 polymer ?
#
loop_
_entity_poly.entity_id
_entity_poly.type
_entity_poly.pdbx_seq_one_letter_code
_entity_poly.pdbx_strand_id
1 'polypeptide(L)'
;MTSPTNLKANKGQGFIEAVLVLPVALAFISVLIFASYRSLVYFYADAALHEAMICTDSTAASECEREFEEHIRKILLKNETVKINLGKYGSGKSFRVTGKALINVPTKRQDTTKAKFWQTKMTIQKEMKFPLKG
;
A
#
# COMPACT_ATOMS: atom_id res chain seq x y z
N MET A 1 -63.03 -6.74 -24.68
CA MET A 1 -62.94 -6.65 -23.21
C MET A 1 -61.48 -6.78 -22.82
N THR A 2 -60.79 -5.66 -22.62
CA THR A 2 -59.40 -5.64 -22.15
C THR A 2 -59.39 -5.11 -20.72
N SER A 3 -59.07 -5.98 -19.78
CA SER A 3 -58.56 -5.61 -18.46
C SER A 3 -57.58 -6.73 -18.06
N PRO A 4 -56.57 -6.50 -17.20
CA PRO A 4 -56.40 -5.33 -16.33
C PRO A 4 -54.93 -4.89 -16.14
N THR A 5 -54.76 -3.75 -15.43
CA THR A 5 -53.65 -3.50 -14.47
C THR A 5 -52.19 -3.72 -14.91
N ASN A 6 -51.45 -2.67 -15.29
CA ASN A 6 -49.99 -2.63 -15.04
C ASN A 6 -49.33 -1.24 -15.18
N LEU A 7 -49.99 -0.17 -14.73
CA LEU A 7 -49.42 1.19 -14.78
C LEU A 7 -49.14 1.80 -13.40
N LYS A 8 -49.29 1.02 -12.31
CA LYS A 8 -49.13 1.49 -10.93
C LYS A 8 -48.07 0.72 -10.12
N ALA A 9 -47.20 -0.07 -10.73
CA ALA A 9 -46.14 -0.81 -10.03
C ALA A 9 -44.80 -0.05 -9.90
N ASN A 10 -44.66 1.14 -10.50
CA ASN A 10 -43.33 1.77 -10.66
C ASN A 10 -42.96 2.83 -9.60
N LYS A 11 -43.85 3.15 -8.64
CA LYS A 11 -43.53 4.07 -7.54
C LYS A 11 -43.02 3.29 -6.33
N GLY A 12 -41.71 3.12 -6.22
CA GLY A 12 -41.04 2.51 -5.07
C GLY A 12 -40.05 1.40 -5.42
N GLN A 13 -40.19 0.78 -6.60
CA GLN A 13 -39.26 -0.26 -7.06
C GLN A 13 -37.83 0.26 -7.20
N GLY A 14 -37.64 1.47 -7.72
CA GLY A 14 -36.31 2.09 -7.82
C GLY A 14 -35.64 2.38 -6.47
N PHE A 15 -36.42 2.61 -5.40
CA PHE A 15 -35.86 2.76 -4.05
C PHE A 15 -35.39 1.41 -3.50
N ILE A 16 -36.14 0.35 -3.72
CA ILE A 16 -35.78 -1.02 -3.30
C ILE A 16 -34.53 -1.49 -4.06
N GLU A 17 -34.46 -1.25 -5.37
CA GLU A 17 -33.28 -1.55 -6.19
C GLU A 17 -32.05 -0.76 -5.72
N ALA A 18 -32.20 0.55 -5.43
CA ALA A 18 -31.11 1.37 -4.91
C ALA A 18 -30.60 0.89 -3.54
N VAL A 19 -31.51 0.51 -2.63
CA VAL A 19 -31.14 -0.03 -1.31
C VAL A 19 -30.41 -1.36 -1.42
N LEU A 20 -30.75 -2.20 -2.40
CA LEU A 20 -30.06 -3.47 -2.65
C LEU A 20 -28.68 -3.28 -3.31
N VAL A 21 -28.52 -2.27 -4.16
CA VAL A 21 -27.24 -1.98 -4.84
C VAL A 21 -26.27 -1.22 -3.94
N LEU A 22 -26.77 -0.40 -3.00
CA LEU A 22 -25.95 0.45 -2.15
C LEU A 22 -24.83 -0.30 -1.39
N PRO A 23 -25.07 -1.47 -0.75
CA PRO A 23 -24.00 -2.23 -0.10
C PRO A 23 -22.91 -2.69 -1.06
N VAL A 24 -23.29 -3.09 -2.28
CA VAL A 24 -22.35 -3.52 -3.32
C VAL A 24 -21.50 -2.34 -3.80
N ALA A 25 -22.14 -1.19 -4.03
CA ALA A 25 -21.44 0.04 -4.41
C ALA A 25 -20.46 0.49 -3.30
N LEU A 26 -20.88 0.47 -2.04
CA LEU A 26 -20.02 0.81 -0.89
C LEU A 26 -18.84 -0.16 -0.76
N ALA A 27 -19.07 -1.46 -0.96
CA ALA A 27 -17.99 -2.45 -0.96
C ALA A 27 -16.98 -2.18 -2.09
N PHE A 28 -17.47 -1.87 -3.29
CA PHE A 28 -16.61 -1.54 -4.43
C PHE A 28 -15.79 -0.27 -4.20
N ILE A 29 -16.42 0.80 -3.72
CA ILE A 29 -15.73 2.05 -3.36
C ILE A 29 -14.66 1.79 -2.28
N SER A 30 -14.98 0.97 -1.27
CA SER A 30 -14.02 0.61 -0.22
C SER A 30 -12.80 -0.11 -0.77
N VAL A 31 -13.00 -1.05 -1.72
CA VAL A 31 -11.90 -1.75 -2.40
C VAL A 31 -11.05 -0.77 -3.21
N LEU A 32 -11.66 0.15 -3.94
CA LEU A 32 -10.94 1.17 -4.72
C LEU A 32 -10.11 2.10 -3.85
N ILE A 33 -10.68 2.56 -2.73
CA ILE A 33 -9.96 3.40 -1.75
C ILE A 33 -8.77 2.63 -1.19
N PHE A 34 -8.99 1.38 -0.78
CA PHE A 34 -7.92 0.53 -0.25
C PHE A 34 -6.80 0.28 -1.28
N ALA A 35 -7.16 -0.05 -2.52
CA ALA A 35 -6.20 -0.26 -3.60
C ALA A 35 -5.41 1.04 -3.89
N SER A 36 -6.10 2.17 -3.99
CA SER A 36 -5.47 3.48 -4.22
C SER A 36 -4.49 3.85 -3.11
N TYR A 37 -4.88 3.66 -1.85
CA TYR A 37 -4.00 3.85 -0.69
C TYR A 37 -2.74 3.00 -0.80
N ARG A 38 -2.89 1.69 -1.10
CA ARG A 38 -1.75 0.78 -1.22
C ARG A 38 -0.83 1.13 -2.37
N SER A 39 -1.37 1.53 -3.51
CA SER A 39 -0.58 2.00 -4.65
C SER A 39 0.22 3.26 -4.29
N LEU A 40 -0.39 4.20 -3.57
CA LEU A 40 0.28 5.42 -3.11
C LEU A 40 1.41 5.10 -2.12
N VAL A 41 1.16 4.25 -1.12
CA VAL A 41 2.20 3.80 -0.17
C VAL A 41 3.35 3.11 -0.91
N TYR A 42 3.05 2.24 -1.88
CA TYR A 42 4.08 1.58 -2.68
C TYR A 42 4.94 2.60 -3.44
N PHE A 43 4.32 3.55 -4.14
CA PHE A 43 5.02 4.54 -4.93
C PHE A 43 5.94 5.42 -4.08
N TYR A 44 5.44 5.91 -2.94
CA TYR A 44 6.25 6.70 -2.01
C TYR A 44 7.38 5.89 -1.38
N ALA A 45 7.11 4.65 -0.96
CA ALA A 45 8.14 3.78 -0.40
C ALA A 45 9.22 3.41 -1.43
N ASP A 46 8.83 3.22 -2.69
CA ASP A 46 9.74 2.96 -3.79
C ASP A 46 10.67 4.14 -4.07
N ALA A 47 10.13 5.36 -4.08
CA ALA A 47 10.88 6.60 -4.26
C ALA A 47 11.79 6.90 -3.06
N ALA A 48 11.26 6.83 -1.84
CA ALA A 48 12.06 7.05 -0.62
C ALA A 48 13.16 6.00 -0.47
N LEU A 49 12.93 4.74 -0.86
CA LEU A 49 13.97 3.71 -0.83
C LEU A 49 15.08 4.02 -1.83
N HIS A 50 14.73 4.55 -3.01
CA HIS A 50 15.71 4.98 -4.00
C HIS A 50 16.59 6.11 -3.45
N GLU A 51 15.98 7.11 -2.83
CA GLU A 51 16.68 8.23 -2.18
C GLU A 51 17.57 7.75 -1.02
N ALA A 52 17.06 6.88 -0.16
CA ALA A 52 17.83 6.32 0.96
C ALA A 52 19.05 5.53 0.46
N MET A 53 18.94 4.82 -0.66
CA MET A 53 20.08 4.12 -1.27
C MET A 53 21.15 5.08 -1.80
N ILE A 54 20.75 6.22 -2.39
CA ILE A 54 21.68 7.27 -2.82
C ILE A 54 22.37 7.92 -1.62
N CYS A 55 21.62 8.19 -0.55
CA CYS A 55 22.13 8.74 0.71
C CYS A 55 23.30 7.92 1.30
N THR A 56 23.32 6.60 1.09
CA THR A 56 24.42 5.72 1.58
C THR A 56 25.78 5.91 0.88
N ASP A 57 25.82 6.74 -0.17
CA ASP A 57 27.08 7.16 -0.79
C ASP A 57 27.81 8.19 0.09
N SER A 58 27.06 9.13 0.69
CA SER A 58 27.62 10.26 1.45
C SER A 58 27.57 10.08 2.97
N THR A 59 26.65 9.27 3.49
CA THR A 59 26.40 9.13 4.94
C THR A 59 26.30 7.67 5.38
N ALA A 60 26.23 7.44 6.70
CA ALA A 60 26.08 6.10 7.25
C ALA A 60 24.68 5.54 6.96
N ALA A 61 24.60 4.24 6.62
CA ALA A 61 23.34 3.59 6.28
C ALA A 61 22.24 3.77 7.35
N SER A 62 22.60 3.77 8.64
CA SER A 62 21.67 3.97 9.75
C SER A 62 20.99 5.34 9.75
N GLU A 63 21.66 6.40 9.27
CA GLU A 63 21.07 7.73 9.17
C GLU A 63 20.05 7.78 8.03
N CYS A 64 20.40 7.21 6.87
CA CYS A 64 19.49 7.10 5.72
C CYS A 64 18.26 6.23 6.03
N GLU A 65 18.44 5.15 6.81
CA GLU A 65 17.33 4.31 7.28
C GLU A 65 16.36 5.10 8.17
N ARG A 66 16.89 5.92 9.09
CA ARG A 66 16.06 6.77 9.95
C ARG A 66 15.27 7.81 9.14
N GLU A 67 15.92 8.46 8.17
CA GLU A 67 15.27 9.45 7.30
C GLU A 67 14.15 8.81 6.46
N PHE A 68 14.40 7.62 5.91
CA PHE A 68 13.38 6.83 5.23
C PHE A 68 12.18 6.53 6.14
N GLU A 69 12.42 6.08 7.37
CA GLU A 69 11.36 5.78 8.32
C GLU A 69 10.53 7.03 8.65
N GLU A 70 11.17 8.19 8.84
CA GLU A 70 10.47 9.46 9.09
C GLU A 70 9.61 9.90 7.90
N HIS A 71 10.11 9.73 6.68
CA HIS A 71 9.37 10.06 5.45
C HIS A 71 8.15 9.16 5.29
N ILE A 72 8.33 7.85 5.43
CA ILE A 72 7.25 6.89 5.19
C ILE A 72 6.20 6.88 6.30
N ARG A 73 6.59 7.16 7.55
CA ARG A 73 5.66 7.21 8.68
C ARG A 73 4.56 8.26 8.53
N LYS A 74 4.78 9.31 7.73
CA LYS A 74 3.77 10.35 7.44
C LYS A 74 2.61 9.83 6.58
N ILE A 75 2.84 8.76 5.83
CA ILE A 75 1.91 8.21 4.83
C ILE A 75 1.27 6.92 5.35
N LEU A 76 2.00 6.17 6.19
CA LEU A 76 1.49 4.98 6.84
C LEU A 76 0.34 5.29 7.80
N LEU A 77 -0.68 4.44 7.76
CA LEU A 77 -1.72 4.44 8.77
C LEU A 77 -1.14 4.06 10.15
N LYS A 78 -1.73 4.58 11.23
CA LYS A 78 -1.24 4.48 12.64
C LYS A 78 -0.81 3.08 13.10
N ASN A 79 -1.36 2.02 12.51
CA ASN A 79 -1.05 0.65 12.91
C ASN A 79 0.01 0.02 12.02
N GLU A 80 0.31 0.57 10.85
CA GLU A 80 1.30 -0.01 9.94
C GLU A 80 2.72 0.27 10.45
N THR A 81 3.59 -0.73 10.29
CA THR A 81 5.00 -0.61 10.66
C THR A 81 5.86 -0.83 9.44
N VAL A 82 6.90 -0.04 9.29
CA VAL A 82 7.92 -0.24 8.26
C VAL A 82 9.21 -0.72 8.90
N LYS A 83 9.95 -1.56 8.18
CA LYS A 83 11.34 -1.90 8.47
C LYS A 83 12.13 -1.72 7.19
N ILE A 84 13.24 -1.01 7.28
CA ILE A 84 14.19 -0.87 6.18
C ILE A 84 15.49 -1.61 6.53
N ASN A 85 16.17 -2.10 5.51
CA ASN A 85 17.53 -2.59 5.62
C ASN A 85 18.30 -2.14 4.37
N LEU A 86 19.36 -1.37 4.60
CA LEU A 86 20.30 -0.92 3.59
C LEU A 86 21.62 -1.68 3.76
N GLY A 87 22.03 -2.40 2.73
CA GLY A 87 23.30 -3.13 2.68
C GLY A 87 24.22 -2.50 1.64
N LYS A 88 25.45 -2.17 2.05
CA LYS A 88 26.53 -1.72 1.15
C LYS A 88 27.54 -2.85 1.00
N TYR A 89 27.77 -3.31 -0.23
CA TYR A 89 28.68 -4.40 -0.56
C TYR A 89 29.75 -3.91 -1.53
N GLY A 90 31.01 -4.19 -1.21
CA GLY A 90 32.17 -3.69 -1.96
C GLY A 90 32.83 -2.50 -1.28
N SER A 91 33.97 -2.09 -1.81
CA SER A 91 34.81 -1.02 -1.27
C SER A 91 35.51 -0.27 -2.40
N GLY A 92 35.72 1.04 -2.22
CA GLY A 92 36.44 1.88 -3.19
C GLY A 92 35.55 2.43 -4.32
N LYS A 93 36.07 2.41 -5.56
CA LYS A 93 35.47 3.09 -6.72
C LYS A 93 34.21 2.43 -7.28
N SER A 94 33.90 1.20 -6.87
CA SER A 94 32.64 0.55 -7.24
C SER A 94 32.09 -0.26 -6.09
N PHE A 95 30.85 0.02 -5.74
CA PHE A 95 30.13 -0.69 -4.69
C PHE A 95 28.67 -0.90 -5.12
N ARG A 96 28.02 -1.86 -4.49
CA ARG A 96 26.60 -2.14 -4.67
C ARG A 96 25.85 -1.79 -3.41
N VAL A 97 24.70 -1.18 -3.57
CA VAL A 97 23.77 -0.92 -2.49
C VAL A 97 22.54 -1.77 -2.73
N THR A 98 22.11 -2.52 -1.72
CA THR A 98 20.83 -3.22 -1.72
C THR A 98 19.94 -2.55 -0.70
N GLY A 99 18.73 -2.18 -1.10
CA GLY A 99 17.71 -1.67 -0.20
C GLY A 99 16.54 -2.64 -0.12
N LYS A 100 16.06 -2.92 1.08
CA LYS A 100 14.84 -3.69 1.31
C LYS A 100 13.94 -2.97 2.30
N ALA A 101 12.75 -2.60 1.86
CA ALA A 101 11.70 -2.07 2.72
C ALA A 101 10.59 -3.12 2.90
N LEU A 102 10.17 -3.34 4.15
CA LEU A 102 9.10 -4.24 4.54
C LEU A 102 8.04 -3.44 5.28
N ILE A 103 6.85 -3.30 4.68
CA ILE A 103 5.70 -2.65 5.30
C ILE A 103 4.75 -3.75 5.77
N ASN A 104 4.63 -3.88 7.09
CA ASN A 104 3.71 -4.79 7.74
C ASN A 104 2.45 -4.05 8.15
N VAL A 105 1.31 -4.64 7.80
CA VAL A 105 0.01 -4.19 8.26
C VAL A 105 -0.46 -5.17 9.32
N PRO A 106 -0.53 -4.77 10.59
CA PRO A 106 -1.05 -5.66 11.61
C PRO A 106 -2.53 -5.88 11.32
N THR A 107 -2.87 -7.14 11.09
CA THR A 107 -4.25 -7.59 11.16
C THR A 107 -4.63 -7.48 12.63
N LYS A 108 -5.58 -6.58 12.96
CA LYS A 108 -6.20 -6.65 14.28
C LYS A 108 -6.74 -8.07 14.43
N ARG A 109 -6.31 -8.76 15.49
CA ARG A 109 -6.75 -10.08 15.92
C ARG A 109 -8.25 -9.98 16.19
N GLN A 110 -9.07 -10.15 15.15
CA GLN A 110 -10.50 -10.34 15.32
C GLN A 110 -10.68 -11.83 15.60
N ASP A 111 -10.97 -12.11 16.85
CA ASP A 111 -11.18 -13.43 17.37
C ASP A 111 -12.33 -14.11 16.63
N THR A 112 -12.20 -15.43 16.52
CA THR A 112 -13.18 -16.42 16.06
C THR A 112 -13.46 -16.51 14.55
N THR A 113 -12.96 -17.65 14.01
CA THR A 113 -13.48 -18.39 12.85
C THR A 113 -13.15 -17.89 11.44
N LYS A 114 -12.06 -18.47 10.89
CA LYS A 114 -11.89 -18.78 9.45
C LYS A 114 -11.94 -17.62 8.43
N ALA A 115 -11.28 -16.50 8.69
CA ALA A 115 -10.90 -15.57 7.61
C ALA A 115 -9.44 -15.12 7.79
N LYS A 116 -8.51 -15.94 7.28
CA LYS A 116 -7.08 -15.65 7.14
C LYS A 116 -6.85 -14.63 6.00
N PHE A 117 -7.66 -13.57 5.93
CA PHE A 117 -7.97 -13.00 4.62
C PHE A 117 -6.98 -11.92 4.14
N TRP A 118 -6.30 -11.14 4.99
CA TRP A 118 -5.33 -10.14 4.47
C TRP A 118 -4.19 -9.79 5.44
N GLN A 119 -3.17 -10.64 5.55
CA GLN A 119 -1.84 -10.16 5.92
C GLN A 119 -1.12 -9.69 4.65
N THR A 120 -1.43 -8.48 4.20
CA THR A 120 -0.75 -7.87 3.04
C THR A 120 0.59 -7.30 3.51
N LYS A 121 1.61 -8.17 3.52
CA LYS A 121 3.01 -7.75 3.63
C LYS A 121 3.42 -7.16 2.29
N MET A 122 3.82 -5.90 2.28
CA MET A 122 4.42 -5.28 1.11
C MET A 122 5.93 -5.29 1.29
N THR A 123 6.65 -5.88 0.33
CA THR A 123 8.10 -5.90 0.33
C THR A 123 8.59 -5.24 -0.94
N ILE A 124 9.45 -4.24 -0.80
CA ILE A 124 10.12 -3.54 -1.89
C ILE A 124 11.60 -3.86 -1.79
N GLN A 125 12.20 -4.31 -2.87
CA GLN A 125 13.62 -4.63 -2.94
C GLN A 125 14.24 -3.97 -4.16
N LYS A 126 15.37 -3.32 -3.96
CA LYS A 126 16.14 -2.64 -5.00
C LYS A 126 17.63 -2.92 -4.83
N GLU A 127 18.33 -2.95 -5.97
CA GLU A 127 19.79 -2.99 -6.03
C GLU A 127 20.26 -1.87 -6.93
N MET A 128 21.33 -1.18 -6.52
CA MET A 128 22.03 -0.17 -7.30
C MET A 128 23.51 -0.46 -7.33
N LYS A 129 24.17 -0.09 -8.44
CA LYS A 129 25.63 -0.17 -8.59
C LYS A 129 26.17 1.24 -8.78
N PHE A 130 27.24 1.54 -8.05
CA PHE A 130 27.95 2.81 -8.13
C PHE A 130 29.32 2.63 -8.82
N PRO A 131 29.83 3.66 -9.53
CA PRO A 131 29.12 4.90 -9.86
C PRO A 131 27.93 4.59 -10.79
N LEU A 132 26.87 5.38 -10.67
CA LEU A 132 25.74 5.29 -11.58
C LEU A 132 26.28 5.52 -12.99
N LYS A 133 26.04 4.57 -13.91
CA LYS A 133 26.43 4.76 -15.32
C LYS A 133 25.65 5.96 -15.85
N GLY A 134 26.36 7.07 -16.06
CA GLY A 134 25.82 8.28 -16.70
C GLY A 134 25.49 8.05 -18.17
#